data_AF-A0A450WDA9-F1
#
_entry.id   AF-A0A450WDA9-F1
#
_cell.length_a   1.000
_cell.length_b   1.000
_cell.length_c   1.000
_cell.angle_alpha   90.00
_cell.angle_beta   90.00
_cell.angle_gamma   90.00
#
_symmetry.space_group_name_H-M   'P 1'
#
loop_
_entity.id
_entity.type
_entity.pdbx_description
1 polymer ?
#
loop_
_entity_poly.entity_id
_entity_poly.type
_entity_poly.pdbx_seq_one_letter_code
_entity_poly.pdbx_strand_id
1 'polypeptide(L)'
;MQEAVLPKYSFPPISATQLAFKPAKRKVALLIGCGEYVSDEFPSLPNAPRDAIVMREILLDSKRCGFANSDVVLLINPHQREIALAIERLFSGRCRDDLTLFFFSGHGFKDDAGRFYLAARDSLGIPYREPLRAISASAVHEEMKRSRSQRQVAILDACFSGAFWDETLAQGPGRVVLTATSATQSAIGQAYLSVYTGFLAQGISTGFSDLDGDGLIDVGEWHEYVRREMETYPDVIPEIHGDEEARRIPIAKAFPAHHAQYRSLVEQTLAGKRAVSLDDREILDAGRIKYGVHTRVAKAIENGFLAGLRFAVTLLLHHTQHRFVHNVANRLAEDLGRERVWFYNMQYLEEIAYLDDEVRLARCHQSEIVVPFFSRHYRKPWCGLKWSAIGEILDERRKEGAVIPVWMDDVEIPGWSPAQVGILKKRRSGRQIAELLLSLYAMPPAWRRNA
;
A
#
# COMPACT_ATOMS: atom_id res chain seq x y z
N MET A 1 33.28 17.38 -20.62
CA MET A 1 32.37 17.94 -19.59
C MET A 1 31.04 18.24 -20.27
N GLN A 2 30.09 17.32 -20.15
CA GLN A 2 28.69 17.52 -20.52
C GLN A 2 27.88 17.17 -19.28
N GLU A 3 27.20 18.17 -18.73
CA GLU A 3 26.25 17.99 -17.63
C GLU A 3 25.04 17.22 -18.15
N ALA A 4 24.72 16.11 -17.49
CA ALA A 4 23.47 15.40 -17.72
C ALA A 4 22.32 16.19 -17.07
N VAL A 5 21.59 16.93 -17.90
CA VAL A 5 20.35 17.62 -17.53
C VAL A 5 19.28 16.55 -17.27
N LEU A 6 18.80 16.47 -16.02
CA LEU A 6 17.60 15.71 -15.67
C LEU A 6 16.39 16.24 -16.47
N PRO A 7 15.51 15.38 -17.00
CA PRO A 7 14.36 15.84 -17.77
C PRO A 7 13.39 16.62 -16.86
N LYS A 8 13.26 17.91 -17.13
CA LYS A 8 12.12 18.72 -16.67
C LYS A 8 10.91 18.27 -17.46
N TYR A 9 10.06 17.45 -16.86
CA TYR A 9 8.72 17.21 -17.40
C TYR A 9 7.86 18.45 -17.14
N SER A 10 7.62 19.24 -18.19
CA SER A 10 6.57 20.26 -18.19
C SER A 10 5.23 19.58 -18.39
N PHE A 11 4.31 19.75 -17.44
CA PHE A 11 2.90 19.44 -17.68
C PHE A 11 2.41 20.31 -18.85
N PRO A 12 1.77 19.75 -19.89
CA PRO A 12 1.14 20.57 -20.91
C PRO A 12 0.09 21.47 -20.24
N PRO A 13 -0.07 22.73 -20.67
CA PRO A 13 -1.16 23.56 -20.18
C PRO A 13 -2.49 22.86 -20.46
N ILE A 14 -3.36 22.90 -19.45
CA ILE A 14 -4.72 22.37 -19.48
C ILE A 14 -5.40 22.84 -20.77
N SER A 15 -5.61 21.93 -21.72
CA SER A 15 -6.63 22.13 -22.74
C SER A 15 -7.96 22.08 -22.01
N ALA A 16 -8.64 23.22 -21.94
CA ALA A 16 -9.99 23.36 -21.42
C ALA A 16 -11.03 22.66 -22.32
N THR A 17 -10.83 21.37 -22.56
CA THR A 17 -11.88 20.48 -23.02
C THR A 17 -12.38 19.76 -21.78
N GLN A 18 -13.22 20.46 -21.00
CA GLN A 18 -14.17 19.79 -20.13
C GLN A 18 -14.97 18.83 -21.03
N LEU A 19 -14.56 17.57 -21.10
CA LEU A 19 -15.49 16.49 -21.40
C LEU A 19 -16.53 16.59 -20.29
N ALA A 20 -17.68 17.17 -20.61
CA ALA A 20 -18.71 17.47 -19.65
C ALA A 20 -19.04 16.21 -18.84
N PHE A 21 -18.62 16.21 -17.58
CA PHE A 21 -18.89 15.15 -16.62
C PHE A 21 -20.40 14.86 -16.61
N LYS A 22 -20.78 13.70 -17.14
CA LYS A 22 -22.17 13.22 -17.06
C LYS A 22 -22.26 12.25 -15.88
N PRO A 23 -22.79 12.66 -14.71
CA PRO A 23 -22.90 11.78 -13.55
C PRO A 23 -23.69 10.52 -13.91
N ALA A 24 -23.34 9.39 -13.28
CA ALA A 24 -24.11 8.17 -13.47
C ALA A 24 -25.55 8.38 -12.99
N LYS A 25 -26.53 7.93 -13.78
CA LYS A 25 -27.95 8.10 -13.46
C LYS A 25 -28.35 7.26 -12.24
N ARG A 26 -27.79 6.06 -12.14
CA ARG A 26 -27.89 5.15 -11.00
C ARG A 26 -26.54 4.44 -10.81
N LYS A 27 -26.16 4.19 -9.56
CA LYS A 27 -24.95 3.44 -9.21
C LYS A 27 -25.36 2.18 -8.45
N VAL A 28 -25.08 1.01 -9.00
CA VAL A 28 -25.39 -0.29 -8.39
C VAL A 28 -24.12 -1.09 -8.18
N ALA A 29 -24.04 -1.80 -7.05
CA ALA A 29 -22.90 -2.63 -6.74
C ALA A 29 -23.32 -4.00 -6.20
N LEU A 30 -22.52 -5.02 -6.54
CA LEU A 30 -22.53 -6.33 -5.92
C LEU A 30 -21.16 -6.56 -5.29
N LEU A 31 -21.15 -6.82 -3.99
CA LEU A 31 -19.94 -7.00 -3.18
C LEU A 31 -19.99 -8.39 -2.57
N ILE A 32 -19.01 -9.22 -2.88
CA ILE A 32 -18.94 -10.61 -2.42
C ILE A 32 -17.64 -10.81 -1.65
N GLY A 33 -17.75 -11.34 -0.44
CA GLY A 33 -16.61 -11.78 0.36
C GLY A 33 -16.77 -13.24 0.76
N CYS A 34 -15.91 -14.12 0.24
CA CYS A 34 -15.90 -15.56 0.54
C CYS A 34 -14.64 -15.91 1.36
N GLY A 35 -14.82 -16.11 2.66
CA GLY A 35 -13.76 -16.49 3.61
C GLY A 35 -13.95 -17.85 4.29
N GLU A 36 -15.16 -18.40 4.23
CA GLU A 36 -15.50 -19.71 4.78
C GLU A 36 -16.01 -20.62 3.67
N TYR A 37 -15.48 -21.83 3.63
CA TYR A 37 -15.76 -22.84 2.61
C TYR A 37 -16.16 -24.15 3.28
N VAL A 38 -17.07 -24.90 2.64
CA VAL A 38 -17.50 -26.22 3.11
C VAL A 38 -16.43 -27.28 2.82
N SER A 39 -15.69 -27.13 1.71
CA SER A 39 -14.60 -28.02 1.34
C SER A 39 -13.29 -27.57 2.00
N ASP A 40 -12.55 -28.53 2.55
CA ASP A 40 -11.20 -28.32 3.08
C ASP A 40 -10.17 -28.01 1.99
N GLU A 41 -10.52 -28.18 0.71
CA GLU A 41 -9.71 -27.81 -0.46
C GLU A 41 -9.47 -26.31 -0.56
N PHE A 42 -10.34 -25.50 0.06
CA PHE A 42 -10.27 -24.06 0.09
C PHE A 42 -9.95 -23.58 1.51
N PRO A 43 -8.69 -23.21 1.81
CA PRO A 43 -8.31 -22.68 3.11
C PRO A 43 -9.14 -21.44 3.48
N SER A 44 -9.40 -21.23 4.77
CA SER A 44 -10.16 -20.04 5.20
C SER A 44 -9.42 -18.74 4.89
N LEU A 45 -10.17 -17.72 4.45
CA LEU A 45 -9.70 -16.37 4.16
C LEU A 45 -10.50 -15.36 5.01
N PRO A 46 -10.18 -15.18 6.31
CA PRO A 46 -10.98 -14.35 7.22
C PRO A 46 -10.98 -12.84 6.86
N ASN A 47 -10.07 -12.39 5.99
CA ASN A 47 -10.02 -11.04 5.44
C ASN A 47 -11.09 -10.81 4.36
N ALA A 48 -11.42 -11.80 3.54
CA ALA A 48 -12.30 -11.62 2.38
C ALA A 48 -13.71 -11.08 2.72
N PRO A 49 -14.40 -11.57 3.79
CA PRO A 49 -15.63 -10.94 4.26
C PRO A 49 -15.46 -9.47 4.68
N ARG A 50 -14.32 -9.13 5.30
CA ARG A 50 -14.03 -7.78 5.79
C ARG A 50 -13.73 -6.82 4.63
N ASP A 51 -13.04 -7.30 3.61
CA ASP A 51 -12.79 -6.54 2.37
C ASP A 51 -14.11 -6.08 1.73
N ALA A 52 -15.08 -7.00 1.59
CA ALA A 52 -16.39 -6.67 1.03
C ALA A 52 -17.19 -5.70 1.92
N ILE A 53 -17.07 -5.81 3.25
CA ILE A 53 -17.71 -4.88 4.21
C ILE A 53 -17.10 -3.47 4.08
N VAL A 54 -15.78 -3.35 4.06
CA VAL A 54 -15.10 -2.06 3.92
C VAL A 54 -15.42 -1.41 2.58
N MET A 55 -15.42 -2.19 1.49
CA MET A 55 -15.83 -1.69 0.18
C MET A 55 -17.27 -1.15 0.21
N ARG A 56 -18.20 -1.83 0.90
CA ARG A 56 -19.58 -1.33 1.09
C ARG A 56 -19.59 0.01 1.79
N GLU A 57 -18.84 0.16 2.89
CA GLU A 57 -18.80 1.40 3.66
C GLU A 57 -18.34 2.59 2.81
N ILE A 58 -17.34 2.38 1.96
CA ILE A 58 -16.81 3.40 1.06
C ILE A 58 -17.80 3.77 -0.03
N LEU A 59 -18.42 2.77 -0.67
CA LEU A 59 -19.36 3.02 -1.76
C LEU A 59 -20.62 3.76 -1.28
N LEU A 60 -21.07 3.49 -0.05
CA LEU A 60 -22.22 4.16 0.58
C LEU A 60 -21.92 5.59 1.06
N ASP A 61 -20.66 6.02 1.08
CA ASP A 61 -20.32 7.38 1.46
C ASP A 61 -20.91 8.39 0.47
N SER A 62 -22.04 9.00 0.86
CA SER A 62 -22.77 10.01 0.07
C SER A 62 -21.93 11.22 -0.35
N LYS A 63 -20.85 11.52 0.38
CA LYS A 63 -19.95 12.63 0.09
C LYS A 63 -18.90 12.28 -0.95
N ARG A 64 -18.64 10.99 -1.17
CA ARG A 64 -17.62 10.48 -2.09
C ARG A 64 -18.26 9.69 -3.23
N CYS A 65 -18.55 8.41 -3.01
CA CYS A 65 -19.03 7.48 -4.03
C CYS A 65 -20.53 7.60 -4.27
N GLY A 66 -21.32 7.79 -3.21
CA GLY A 66 -22.76 8.07 -3.31
C GLY A 66 -23.61 6.96 -3.94
N PHE A 67 -23.27 5.69 -3.71
CA PHE A 67 -24.16 4.59 -4.03
C PHE A 67 -25.34 4.59 -3.03
N ALA A 68 -26.55 4.36 -3.52
CA ALA A 68 -27.71 4.23 -2.64
C ALA A 68 -27.66 2.88 -1.91
N ASN A 69 -28.04 2.85 -0.63
CA ASN A 69 -28.04 1.60 0.14
C ASN A 69 -28.92 0.50 -0.47
N SER A 70 -30.02 0.86 -1.12
CA SER A 70 -30.90 -0.09 -1.85
C SER A 70 -30.25 -0.69 -3.11
N ASP A 71 -29.16 -0.08 -3.57
CA ASP A 71 -28.49 -0.40 -4.83
C ASP A 71 -27.15 -1.12 -4.60
N VAL A 72 -26.77 -1.36 -3.35
CA VAL A 72 -25.56 -2.10 -2.97
C VAL A 72 -25.96 -3.42 -2.31
N VAL A 73 -25.68 -4.52 -2.99
CA VAL A 73 -25.88 -5.88 -2.47
C VAL A 73 -24.56 -6.39 -1.89
N LEU A 74 -24.57 -6.80 -0.63
CA LEU A 74 -23.42 -7.42 0.05
C LEU A 74 -23.76 -8.88 0.36
N LEU A 75 -22.91 -9.80 -0.09
CA LEU A 75 -23.00 -11.22 0.20
C LEU A 75 -21.73 -11.70 0.91
N ILE A 76 -21.91 -12.32 2.08
CA ILE A 76 -20.81 -12.87 2.88
C ILE A 76 -20.94 -14.39 2.92
N ASN A 77 -19.90 -15.08 2.49
CA ASN A 77 -19.85 -16.54 2.34
C ASN A 77 -21.10 -17.12 1.62
N PRO A 78 -21.55 -16.55 0.47
CA PRO A 78 -22.72 -17.06 -0.24
C PRO A 78 -22.47 -18.40 -0.92
N HIS A 79 -23.55 -19.16 -1.11
CA HIS A 79 -23.57 -20.32 -2.00
C HIS A 79 -23.55 -19.89 -3.47
N GLN A 80 -23.12 -20.79 -4.36
CA GLN A 80 -22.97 -20.50 -5.79
C GLN A 80 -24.25 -19.95 -6.43
N ARG A 81 -25.41 -20.49 -6.08
CA ARG A 81 -26.70 -20.06 -6.63
C ARG A 81 -27.04 -18.62 -6.24
N GLU A 82 -26.67 -18.20 -5.04
CA GLU A 82 -26.90 -16.83 -4.57
C GLU A 82 -26.03 -15.84 -5.33
N ILE A 83 -24.76 -16.20 -5.57
CA ILE A 83 -23.83 -15.41 -6.39
C ILE A 83 -24.36 -15.27 -7.83
N ALA A 84 -24.75 -16.38 -8.46
CA ALA A 84 -25.24 -16.38 -9.84
C ALA A 84 -26.46 -15.47 -10.02
N LEU A 85 -27.45 -15.57 -9.13
CA LEU A 85 -28.64 -14.72 -9.14
C LEU A 85 -28.31 -13.25 -8.90
N ALA A 86 -27.33 -12.96 -8.04
CA ALA A 86 -26.92 -11.59 -7.76
C ALA A 86 -26.19 -10.95 -8.95
N ILE A 87 -25.35 -11.72 -9.67
CA ILE A 87 -24.68 -11.26 -10.89
C ILE A 87 -25.71 -10.91 -11.97
N GLU A 88 -26.68 -11.79 -12.22
CA GLU A 88 -27.78 -11.52 -13.18
C GLU A 88 -28.54 -10.23 -12.81
N ARG A 89 -28.84 -10.03 -11.52
CA ARG A 89 -29.52 -8.82 -11.01
C ARG A 89 -28.69 -7.55 -11.14
N LEU A 90 -27.37 -7.64 -10.97
CA LEU A 90 -26.46 -6.50 -11.10
C LEU A 90 -26.51 -5.92 -12.52
N PHE A 91 -26.47 -6.81 -13.52
CA PHE A 91 -26.33 -6.44 -14.93
C PHE A 91 -27.66 -6.31 -15.68
N SER A 92 -28.75 -6.87 -15.16
CA SER A 92 -30.08 -6.77 -15.77
C SER A 92 -30.76 -5.40 -15.57
N GLY A 93 -31.53 -4.97 -16.57
CA GLY A 93 -32.37 -3.77 -16.49
C GLY A 93 -31.62 -2.43 -16.36
N ARG A 94 -30.32 -2.39 -16.67
CA ARG A 94 -29.52 -1.16 -16.61
C ARG A 94 -29.83 -0.20 -17.76
N CYS A 95 -29.60 1.09 -17.53
CA CYS A 95 -29.52 2.12 -18.56
C CYS A 95 -28.06 2.35 -18.99
N ARG A 96 -27.86 2.98 -20.15
CA ARG A 96 -26.54 3.28 -20.74
C ARG A 96 -25.59 4.01 -19.77
N ASP A 97 -26.12 5.00 -19.06
CA ASP A 97 -25.36 5.87 -18.15
C ASP A 97 -25.33 5.36 -16.69
N ASP A 98 -25.90 4.19 -16.40
CA ASP A 98 -25.80 3.59 -15.05
C ASP A 98 -24.39 3.05 -14.83
N LEU A 99 -23.89 3.12 -13.59
CA LEU A 99 -22.64 2.51 -13.17
C LEU A 99 -22.92 1.17 -12.49
N THR A 100 -22.32 0.09 -12.96
CA THR A 100 -22.32 -1.22 -12.29
C THR A 100 -20.94 -1.51 -11.73
N LEU A 101 -20.86 -1.88 -10.46
CA LEU A 101 -19.62 -2.31 -9.80
C LEU A 101 -19.76 -3.75 -9.29
N PHE A 102 -18.92 -4.65 -9.78
CA PHE A 102 -18.79 -6.02 -9.30
C PHE A 102 -17.50 -6.13 -8.49
N PHE A 103 -17.59 -6.46 -7.21
CA PHE A 103 -16.44 -6.69 -6.33
C PHE A 103 -16.48 -8.11 -5.79
N PHE A 104 -15.36 -8.82 -5.89
CA PHE A 104 -15.19 -10.14 -5.31
C PHE A 104 -13.86 -10.23 -4.57
N SER A 105 -13.90 -10.67 -3.31
CA SER A 105 -12.73 -11.09 -2.52
C SER A 105 -12.91 -12.54 -2.07
N GLY A 106 -11.90 -13.38 -2.31
CA GLY A 106 -11.95 -14.81 -1.98
C GLY A 106 -11.04 -15.67 -2.88
N HIS A 107 -11.29 -16.97 -2.92
CA HIS A 107 -10.52 -17.88 -3.77
C HIS A 107 -10.91 -17.75 -5.25
N GLY A 108 -9.88 -17.67 -6.09
CA GLY A 108 -9.96 -17.81 -7.53
C GLY A 108 -9.04 -18.95 -7.97
N PHE A 109 -9.49 -19.77 -8.91
CA PHE A 109 -8.73 -20.93 -9.38
C PHE A 109 -9.01 -21.22 -10.85
N LYS A 110 -8.14 -22.03 -11.48
CA LYS A 110 -8.29 -22.46 -12.87
C LYS A 110 -8.56 -23.95 -12.96
N ASP A 111 -9.30 -24.37 -13.97
CA ASP A 111 -9.37 -25.78 -14.35
C ASP A 111 -8.21 -26.19 -15.27
N ASP A 112 -8.17 -27.47 -15.65
CA ASP A 112 -7.14 -28.04 -16.53
C ASP A 112 -7.12 -27.40 -17.93
N ALA A 113 -8.23 -26.79 -18.35
CA ALA A 113 -8.33 -26.05 -19.61
C ALA A 113 -7.91 -24.58 -19.47
N GLY A 114 -7.47 -24.16 -18.28
CA GLY A 114 -7.04 -22.79 -17.98
C GLY A 114 -8.20 -21.81 -17.76
N ARG A 115 -9.46 -22.27 -17.71
CA ARG A 115 -10.63 -21.41 -17.48
C ARG A 115 -10.67 -20.98 -16.03
N PHE A 116 -10.94 -19.70 -15.78
CA PHE A 116 -10.95 -19.12 -14.45
C PHE A 116 -12.32 -19.20 -13.77
N TYR A 117 -12.33 -19.48 -12.47
CA TYR A 117 -13.52 -19.59 -11.64
C TYR A 117 -13.34 -18.85 -10.30
N LEU A 118 -14.43 -18.27 -9.82
CA LEU A 118 -14.57 -17.72 -8.47
C LEU A 118 -15.20 -18.78 -7.57
N ALA A 119 -14.59 -19.04 -6.42
CA ALA A 119 -15.10 -19.99 -5.44
C ALA A 119 -16.26 -19.39 -4.63
N ALA A 120 -17.34 -20.16 -4.51
CA ALA A 120 -18.44 -19.95 -3.58
C ALA A 120 -18.23 -20.79 -2.32
N ARG A 121 -19.00 -20.52 -1.26
CA ARG A 121 -18.93 -21.28 0.00
C ARG A 121 -19.07 -22.79 -0.19
N ASP A 122 -19.93 -23.21 -1.12
CA ASP A 122 -20.22 -24.61 -1.44
C ASP A 122 -19.52 -25.13 -2.69
N SER A 123 -18.50 -24.42 -3.17
CA SER A 123 -17.62 -24.91 -4.23
C SER A 123 -16.90 -26.18 -3.80
N LEU A 124 -16.75 -27.09 -4.75
CA LEU A 124 -15.97 -28.32 -4.63
C LEU A 124 -14.92 -28.29 -5.76
N GLY A 125 -13.63 -28.40 -5.43
CA GLY A 125 -12.54 -28.21 -6.39
C GLY A 125 -11.28 -29.04 -6.11
N ILE A 126 -10.83 -29.77 -7.13
CA ILE A 126 -9.58 -30.56 -7.22
C ILE A 126 -9.53 -31.78 -6.28
N PRO A 127 -9.59 -33.03 -6.80
CA PRO A 127 -9.09 -33.45 -8.12
C PRO A 127 -10.19 -33.71 -9.17
N TYR A 128 -11.41 -33.18 -8.98
CA TYR A 128 -12.47 -33.40 -9.96
C TYR A 128 -12.26 -32.53 -11.21
N ARG A 129 -12.32 -33.16 -12.39
CA ARG A 129 -12.08 -32.58 -13.74
C ARG A 129 -12.96 -31.37 -14.09
N GLU A 130 -14.03 -31.12 -13.34
CA GLU A 130 -14.88 -29.94 -13.50
C GLU A 130 -15.20 -29.32 -12.14
N PRO A 131 -15.00 -28.00 -11.98
CA PRO A 131 -15.34 -27.33 -10.73
C PRO A 131 -16.85 -27.23 -10.54
N LEU A 132 -17.35 -27.99 -9.57
CA LEU A 132 -18.76 -28.00 -9.21
C LEU A 132 -19.06 -26.83 -8.26
N ARG A 133 -20.19 -26.15 -8.52
CA ARG A 133 -20.68 -25.05 -7.68
C ARG A 133 -19.65 -23.92 -7.52
N ALA A 134 -18.91 -23.62 -8.59
CA ALA A 134 -18.14 -22.39 -8.72
C ALA A 134 -18.78 -21.46 -9.78
N ILE A 135 -18.31 -20.22 -9.87
CA ILE A 135 -18.78 -19.25 -10.87
C ILE A 135 -17.69 -19.07 -11.91
N SER A 136 -17.94 -19.44 -13.15
CA SER A 136 -16.96 -19.22 -14.23
C SER A 136 -16.85 -17.74 -14.57
N ALA A 137 -15.65 -17.29 -14.93
CA ALA A 137 -15.43 -15.94 -15.45
C ALA A 137 -16.30 -15.67 -16.69
N SER A 138 -16.47 -16.70 -17.55
CA SER A 138 -17.31 -16.61 -18.74
C SER A 138 -18.77 -16.28 -18.41
N ALA A 139 -19.34 -16.87 -17.36
CA ALA A 139 -20.71 -16.58 -16.94
C ALA A 139 -20.87 -15.13 -16.48
N VAL A 140 -19.86 -14.58 -15.78
CA VAL A 140 -19.85 -13.15 -15.39
C VAL A 140 -19.77 -12.27 -16.64
N HIS A 141 -18.87 -12.57 -17.57
CA HIS A 141 -18.70 -11.82 -18.81
C HIS A 141 -19.95 -11.85 -19.70
N GLU A 142 -20.67 -12.97 -19.76
CA GLU A 142 -21.93 -13.07 -20.49
C GLU A 142 -22.99 -12.10 -19.94
N GLU A 143 -23.09 -11.97 -18.61
CA GLU A 143 -24.00 -11.01 -17.99
C GLU A 143 -23.54 -9.56 -18.19
N MET A 144 -22.23 -9.28 -18.08
CA MET A 144 -21.65 -7.97 -18.45
C MET A 144 -21.94 -7.60 -19.91
N LYS A 145 -21.90 -8.59 -20.82
CA LYS A 145 -22.25 -8.46 -22.24
C LYS A 145 -23.72 -8.12 -22.47
N ARG A 146 -24.61 -8.71 -21.67
CA ARG A 146 -26.07 -8.47 -21.75
C ARG A 146 -26.48 -7.13 -21.13
N SER A 147 -25.67 -6.58 -20.23
CA SER A 147 -25.93 -5.27 -19.62
C SER A 147 -25.92 -4.15 -20.67
N ARG A 148 -26.90 -3.25 -20.57
CA ARG A 148 -26.95 -2.03 -21.40
C ARG A 148 -26.07 -0.90 -20.86
N SER A 149 -25.56 -1.03 -19.64
CA SER A 149 -24.65 -0.03 -19.05
C SER A 149 -23.33 -0.01 -19.83
N GLN A 150 -22.84 1.20 -20.11
CA GLN A 150 -21.50 1.44 -20.67
C GLN A 150 -20.52 1.94 -19.59
N ARG A 151 -20.81 1.64 -18.32
CA ARG A 151 -19.93 1.97 -17.19
C ARG A 151 -19.92 0.78 -16.24
N GLN A 152 -19.09 -0.19 -16.56
CA GLN A 152 -19.01 -1.44 -15.83
C GLN A 152 -17.61 -1.61 -15.26
N VAL A 153 -17.53 -1.72 -13.94
CA VAL A 153 -16.27 -1.89 -13.21
C VAL A 153 -16.31 -3.24 -12.51
N ALA A 154 -15.32 -4.08 -12.75
CA ALA A 154 -15.09 -5.30 -11.99
C ALA A 154 -13.80 -5.18 -11.19
N ILE A 155 -13.80 -5.56 -9.92
CA ILE A 155 -12.65 -5.51 -9.02
C ILE A 155 -12.51 -6.88 -8.37
N LEU A 156 -11.37 -7.52 -8.57
CA LEU A 156 -11.12 -8.89 -8.12
C LEU A 156 -9.90 -8.97 -7.23
N ASP A 157 -10.16 -9.28 -5.97
CA ASP A 157 -9.17 -9.57 -4.94
C ASP A 157 -9.10 -11.09 -4.73
N ALA A 158 -8.55 -11.77 -5.73
CA ALA A 158 -8.48 -13.23 -5.78
C ALA A 158 -7.20 -13.70 -6.48
N CYS A 159 -6.73 -14.89 -6.13
CA CYS A 159 -5.63 -15.55 -6.82
C CYS A 159 -5.97 -15.78 -8.30
N PHE A 160 -4.97 -15.66 -9.18
CA PHE A 160 -5.14 -15.81 -10.63
C PHE A 160 -6.20 -14.88 -11.26
N SER A 161 -6.62 -13.82 -10.56
CA SER A 161 -7.66 -12.90 -11.02
C SER A 161 -7.32 -12.21 -12.34
N GLY A 162 -6.04 -12.06 -12.71
CA GLY A 162 -5.64 -11.61 -14.05
C GLY A 162 -6.23 -12.47 -15.19
N ALA A 163 -6.49 -13.75 -14.95
CA ALA A 163 -7.14 -14.64 -15.91
C ALA A 163 -8.66 -14.47 -16.00
N PHE A 164 -9.24 -13.59 -15.18
CA PHE A 164 -10.59 -13.11 -15.40
C PHE A 164 -10.64 -12.23 -16.66
N TRP A 165 -9.57 -11.50 -16.99
CA TRP A 165 -9.54 -10.79 -18.26
C TRP A 165 -9.32 -11.78 -19.41
N ASP A 166 -10.31 -11.85 -20.28
CA ASP A 166 -10.26 -12.59 -21.54
C ASP A 166 -10.48 -11.57 -22.66
N GLU A 167 -9.50 -11.33 -23.53
CA GLU A 167 -9.59 -10.32 -24.58
C GLU A 167 -10.81 -10.52 -25.51
N THR A 168 -11.30 -11.76 -25.65
CA THR A 168 -12.46 -12.08 -26.51
C THR A 168 -13.80 -11.93 -25.79
N LEU A 169 -13.81 -12.07 -24.46
CA LEU A 169 -15.03 -12.02 -23.64
C LEU A 169 -15.20 -10.73 -22.84
N ALA A 170 -14.10 -10.17 -22.34
CA ALA A 170 -14.08 -9.00 -21.48
C ALA A 170 -14.01 -7.68 -22.25
N GLN A 171 -13.50 -7.69 -23.49
CA GLN A 171 -13.51 -6.48 -24.33
C GLN A 171 -14.93 -6.04 -24.68
N GLY A 172 -15.18 -4.75 -24.47
CA GLY A 172 -16.42 -4.08 -24.79
C GLY A 172 -16.38 -2.63 -24.28
N PRO A 173 -17.04 -1.69 -24.98
CA PRO A 173 -16.96 -0.28 -24.64
C PRO A 173 -17.46 -0.04 -23.21
N GLY A 174 -16.68 0.70 -22.43
CA GLY A 174 -17.07 1.11 -21.08
C GLY A 174 -16.97 0.00 -20.02
N ARG A 175 -16.10 -1.00 -20.24
CA ARG A 175 -15.77 -2.03 -19.25
C ARG A 175 -14.32 -1.91 -18.80
N VAL A 176 -14.13 -1.99 -17.49
CA VAL A 176 -12.80 -1.98 -16.87
C VAL A 176 -12.76 -3.02 -15.76
N VAL A 177 -11.66 -3.77 -15.71
CA VAL A 177 -11.40 -4.82 -14.73
C VAL A 177 -10.12 -4.48 -14.00
N LEU A 178 -10.17 -4.49 -12.68
CA LEU A 178 -9.03 -4.31 -11.78
C LEU A 178 -8.79 -5.63 -11.05
N THR A 179 -7.55 -6.10 -11.04
CA THR A 179 -7.19 -7.39 -10.44
C THR A 179 -6.00 -7.21 -9.52
N ALA A 180 -5.98 -7.95 -8.41
CA ALA A 180 -4.87 -7.97 -7.45
C ALA A 180 -3.81 -9.04 -7.83
N THR A 181 -3.66 -9.41 -9.10
CA THR A 181 -2.99 -10.64 -9.57
C THR A 181 -1.81 -11.10 -8.70
N SER A 182 -1.99 -12.18 -7.93
CA SER A 182 -0.92 -12.88 -7.21
C SER A 182 -0.68 -14.25 -7.84
N ALA A 183 0.60 -14.59 -8.07
CA ALA A 183 1.04 -15.86 -8.66
C ALA A 183 1.13 -17.01 -7.64
N THR A 184 1.05 -16.72 -6.35
CA THR A 184 1.30 -17.69 -5.27
C THR A 184 0.19 -17.61 -4.22
N GLN A 185 -0.25 -18.77 -3.73
CA GLN A 185 -1.08 -18.89 -2.53
C GLN A 185 -0.26 -18.46 -1.31
N SER A 186 0.00 -17.17 -1.15
CA SER A 186 0.29 -16.64 0.16
C SER A 186 -1.04 -16.21 0.74
N ALA A 187 -1.68 -17.15 1.42
CA ALA A 187 -2.50 -16.79 2.56
C ALA A 187 -1.63 -15.95 3.49
N ILE A 188 -1.63 -14.62 3.29
CA ILE A 188 -1.16 -13.67 4.30
C ILE A 188 -2.21 -13.73 5.40
N GLY A 189 -2.16 -14.84 6.15
CA GLY A 189 -2.99 -15.07 7.31
C GLY A 189 -2.67 -13.98 8.35
N GLN A 190 -3.72 -13.44 8.94
CA GLN A 190 -3.75 -12.52 10.09
C GLN A 190 -3.77 -11.00 9.81
N ALA A 191 -3.74 -10.52 8.55
CA ALA A 191 -4.08 -9.12 8.27
C ALA A 191 -5.59 -8.86 8.43
N TYR A 192 -5.99 -7.68 8.93
CA TYR A 192 -7.42 -7.33 9.11
C TYR A 192 -8.16 -7.23 7.76
N LEU A 193 -7.47 -6.75 6.71
CA LEU A 193 -7.90 -6.67 5.32
C LEU A 193 -6.83 -7.26 4.41
N SER A 194 -7.19 -7.59 3.16
CA SER A 194 -6.17 -7.77 2.12
C SER A 194 -5.39 -6.47 1.89
N VAL A 195 -4.15 -6.59 1.42
CA VAL A 195 -3.30 -5.43 1.10
C VAL A 195 -3.95 -4.61 -0.01
N TYR A 196 -4.44 -5.28 -1.05
CA TYR A 196 -5.08 -4.65 -2.21
C TYR A 196 -6.33 -3.86 -1.83
N THR A 197 -7.28 -4.48 -1.12
CA THR A 197 -8.50 -3.80 -0.68
C THR A 197 -8.20 -2.69 0.34
N GLY A 198 -7.19 -2.86 1.19
CA GLY A 198 -6.72 -1.81 2.10
C GLY A 198 -6.32 -0.53 1.37
N PHE A 199 -5.52 -0.63 0.29
CA PHE A 199 -5.12 0.53 -0.51
C PHE A 199 -6.25 1.10 -1.36
N LEU A 200 -7.12 0.26 -1.94
CA LEU A 200 -8.33 0.73 -2.60
C LEU A 200 -9.17 1.60 -1.65
N ALA A 201 -9.35 1.13 -0.42
CA ALA A 201 -10.09 1.82 0.62
C ALA A 201 -9.46 3.14 1.03
N GLN A 202 -8.14 3.14 1.23
CA GLN A 202 -7.37 4.32 1.58
C GLN A 202 -7.48 5.39 0.49
N GLY A 203 -7.29 5.02 -0.78
CA GLY A 203 -7.27 5.94 -1.91
C GLY A 203 -8.53 6.80 -2.01
N ILE A 204 -9.71 6.17 -1.91
CA ILE A 204 -10.99 6.90 -1.88
C ILE A 204 -11.18 7.66 -0.57
N SER A 205 -10.85 7.04 0.58
CA SER A 205 -11.12 7.65 1.88
C SER A 205 -10.27 8.90 2.14
N THR A 206 -9.04 8.95 1.66
CA THR A 206 -8.16 10.11 1.80
C THR A 206 -8.33 11.11 0.66
N GLY A 207 -8.79 10.64 -0.50
CA GLY A 207 -8.76 11.38 -1.76
C GLY A 207 -7.38 11.42 -2.40
N PHE A 208 -6.44 10.55 -2.01
CA PHE A 208 -5.10 10.48 -2.62
C PHE A 208 -5.11 9.85 -4.01
N SER A 209 -6.22 9.21 -4.40
CA SER A 209 -6.41 8.72 -5.76
C SER A 209 -6.87 9.80 -6.75
N ASP A 210 -7.05 11.06 -6.35
CA ASP A 210 -7.21 12.18 -7.29
C ASP A 210 -5.81 12.67 -7.67
N LEU A 211 -5.29 12.11 -8.75
CA LEU A 211 -3.90 12.27 -9.17
C LEU A 211 -3.71 13.49 -10.07
N ASP A 212 -4.75 13.89 -10.81
CA ASP A 212 -4.72 15.08 -11.65
C ASP A 212 -5.29 16.34 -10.96
N GLY A 213 -5.92 16.21 -9.79
CA GLY A 213 -6.42 17.31 -8.97
C GLY A 213 -7.73 17.90 -9.47
N ASP A 214 -8.44 17.23 -10.37
CA ASP A 214 -9.71 17.71 -10.95
C ASP A 214 -10.89 17.58 -9.97
N GLY A 215 -10.69 16.88 -8.85
CA GLY A 215 -11.67 16.70 -7.81
C GLY A 215 -12.60 15.51 -7.98
N LEU A 216 -12.34 14.67 -8.97
CA LEU A 216 -12.91 13.35 -9.14
C LEU A 216 -11.83 12.31 -8.91
N ILE A 217 -12.26 11.07 -8.74
CA ILE A 217 -11.38 9.91 -8.74
C ILE A 217 -11.95 8.99 -9.80
N ASP A 218 -11.27 8.88 -10.93
CA ASP A 218 -11.60 7.90 -11.95
C ASP A 218 -10.98 6.51 -11.64
N VAL A 219 -11.43 5.49 -12.36
CA VAL A 219 -10.96 4.10 -12.15
C VAL A 219 -9.46 3.98 -12.43
N GLY A 220 -8.96 4.69 -13.43
CA GLY A 220 -7.55 4.71 -13.79
C GLY A 220 -6.69 5.30 -12.70
N GLU A 221 -7.08 6.44 -12.14
CA GLU A 221 -6.35 7.06 -11.02
C GLU A 221 -6.45 6.24 -9.74
N TRP A 222 -7.62 5.64 -9.48
CA TRP A 222 -7.78 4.73 -8.35
C TRP A 222 -6.84 3.54 -8.44
N HIS A 223 -6.74 2.92 -9.62
CA HIS A 223 -5.78 1.85 -9.88
C HIS A 223 -4.33 2.33 -9.76
N GLU A 224 -3.97 3.45 -10.39
CA GLU A 224 -2.60 3.96 -10.41
C GLU A 224 -2.10 4.30 -9.00
N TYR A 225 -2.97 4.86 -8.15
CA TYR A 225 -2.67 5.05 -6.73
C TYR A 225 -2.34 3.72 -6.04
N VAL A 226 -3.21 2.71 -6.20
CA VAL A 226 -3.01 1.39 -5.59
C VAL A 226 -1.74 0.73 -6.11
N ARG A 227 -1.50 0.80 -7.43
CA ARG A 227 -0.31 0.25 -8.08
C ARG A 227 0.96 0.86 -7.47
N ARG A 228 1.01 2.18 -7.27
CA ARG A 228 2.16 2.87 -6.66
C ARG A 228 2.38 2.46 -5.21
N GLU A 229 1.33 2.40 -4.40
CA GLU A 229 1.46 1.98 -2.99
C GLU A 229 1.89 0.51 -2.88
N MET A 230 1.50 -0.31 -3.87
CA MET A 230 1.80 -1.74 -3.93
C MET A 230 3.13 -2.08 -4.62
N GLU A 231 3.90 -1.10 -5.12
CA GLU A 231 5.25 -1.34 -5.65
C GLU A 231 6.16 -2.03 -4.61
N THR A 232 5.87 -1.84 -3.32
CA THR A 232 6.58 -2.46 -2.18
C THR A 232 6.07 -3.85 -1.78
N TYR A 233 5.14 -4.44 -2.55
CA TYR A 233 4.50 -5.74 -2.29
C TYR A 233 4.59 -6.65 -3.54
N PRO A 234 5.78 -7.20 -3.87
CA PRO A 234 6.05 -7.84 -5.16
C PRO A 234 5.23 -9.12 -5.44
N ASP A 235 4.66 -9.73 -4.39
CA ASP A 235 3.81 -10.93 -4.51
C ASP A 235 2.40 -10.63 -5.04
N VAL A 236 2.02 -9.35 -5.11
CA VAL A 236 0.69 -8.90 -5.53
C VAL A 236 0.88 -7.80 -6.56
N ILE A 237 0.53 -8.08 -7.82
CA ILE A 237 0.69 -7.15 -8.93
C ILE A 237 -0.71 -6.66 -9.32
N PRO A 238 -1.08 -5.41 -8.96
CA PRO A 238 -2.31 -4.82 -9.45
C PRO A 238 -2.26 -4.69 -10.96
N GLU A 239 -3.30 -5.14 -11.65
CA GLU A 239 -3.47 -4.91 -13.09
C GLU A 239 -4.80 -4.18 -13.36
N ILE A 240 -4.83 -3.45 -14.46
CA ILE A 240 -6.03 -2.80 -14.99
C ILE A 240 -6.19 -3.11 -16.47
N HIS A 241 -7.33 -3.70 -16.80
CA HIS A 241 -7.69 -4.10 -18.15
C HIS A 241 -8.96 -3.38 -18.60
N GLY A 242 -9.02 -2.93 -19.85
CA GLY A 242 -10.10 -2.09 -20.38
C GLY A 242 -9.56 -0.97 -21.26
N ASP A 243 -10.45 -0.35 -22.04
CA ASP A 243 -10.08 0.79 -22.89
C ASP A 243 -9.86 2.07 -22.08
N GLU A 244 -9.20 3.05 -22.69
CA GLU A 244 -8.90 4.35 -22.04
C GLU A 244 -10.16 5.10 -21.62
N GLU A 245 -11.28 4.96 -22.35
CA GLU A 245 -12.55 5.60 -21.99
C GLU A 245 -13.16 4.99 -20.73
N ALA A 246 -13.08 3.67 -20.58
CA ALA A 246 -13.54 2.94 -19.41
C ALA A 246 -12.69 3.24 -18.16
N ARG A 247 -11.39 3.50 -18.32
CA ARG A 247 -10.52 3.94 -17.22
C ARG A 247 -10.94 5.30 -16.66
N ARG A 248 -11.51 6.18 -17.50
CA ARG A 248 -12.05 7.49 -17.11
C ARG A 248 -13.43 7.45 -16.43
N ILE A 249 -13.97 6.27 -16.12
CA ILE A 249 -15.23 6.16 -15.37
C ILE A 249 -15.04 6.77 -13.97
N PRO A 250 -15.81 7.79 -13.57
CA PRO A 250 -15.67 8.40 -12.26
C PRO A 250 -16.34 7.54 -11.16
N ILE A 251 -15.60 7.23 -10.10
CA ILE A 251 -16.07 6.40 -8.99
C ILE A 251 -16.40 7.22 -7.76
N ALA A 252 -15.55 8.18 -7.42
CA ALA A 252 -15.72 9.02 -6.24
C ALA A 252 -15.49 10.49 -6.58
N LYS A 253 -16.02 11.38 -5.74
CA LYS A 253 -15.52 12.75 -5.63
C LYS A 253 -14.33 12.76 -4.70
N ALA A 254 -13.22 13.33 -5.14
CA ALA A 254 -12.22 13.83 -4.23
C ALA A 254 -12.69 15.18 -3.68
N PHE A 255 -12.27 15.53 -2.46
CA PHE A 255 -12.58 16.85 -1.92
C PHE A 255 -11.46 17.82 -2.38
N PRO A 256 -11.71 18.72 -3.35
CA PRO A 256 -10.60 19.30 -4.12
C PRO A 256 -10.13 20.65 -3.57
N ALA A 257 -11.01 21.48 -3.00
CA ALA A 257 -10.61 22.81 -2.55
C ALA A 257 -9.95 22.77 -1.16
N HIS A 258 -10.70 22.30 -0.18
CA HIS A 258 -10.40 22.52 1.23
C HIS A 258 -9.21 21.74 1.78
N HIS A 259 -8.98 20.51 1.30
CA HIS A 259 -7.84 19.70 1.72
C HIS A 259 -6.54 20.14 1.06
N ALA A 260 -6.56 20.60 -0.19
CA ALA A 260 -5.37 21.15 -0.86
C ALA A 260 -4.89 22.43 -0.18
N GLN A 261 -5.82 23.33 0.19
CA GLN A 261 -5.51 24.55 0.94
C GLN A 261 -4.99 24.25 2.35
N TYR A 262 -5.57 23.24 3.01
CA TYR A 262 -5.06 22.77 4.29
C TYR A 262 -3.70 22.08 4.17
N ARG A 263 -3.47 21.29 3.11
CA ARG A 263 -2.19 20.63 2.83
C ARG A 263 -1.09 21.65 2.56
N SER A 264 -1.34 22.67 1.75
CA SER A 264 -0.39 23.76 1.52
C SER A 264 -0.08 24.53 2.81
N LEU A 265 -1.07 24.73 3.68
CA LEU A 265 -0.85 25.30 5.01
C LEU A 265 0.00 24.38 5.89
N VAL A 266 -0.27 23.07 5.89
CA VAL A 266 0.54 22.06 6.62
C VAL A 266 1.98 22.08 6.14
N GLU A 267 2.21 22.10 4.83
CA GLU A 267 3.54 22.16 4.23
C GLU A 267 4.29 23.44 4.61
N GLN A 268 3.64 24.60 4.57
CA GLN A 268 4.25 25.87 4.97
C GLN A 268 4.54 25.93 6.47
N THR A 269 3.59 25.46 7.28
CA THR A 269 3.68 25.52 8.75
C THR A 269 4.72 24.55 9.28
N LEU A 270 4.77 23.35 8.70
CA LEU A 270 5.63 22.26 9.15
C LEU A 270 6.91 22.11 8.30
N ALA A 271 7.16 22.98 7.32
CA ALA A 271 8.39 22.97 6.52
C ALA A 271 9.65 22.88 7.38
N GLY A 272 10.43 21.81 7.22
CA GLY A 272 11.67 21.57 7.98
C GLY A 272 11.45 21.20 9.46
N LYS A 273 10.20 21.07 9.92
CA LYS A 273 9.84 20.68 11.29
C LYS A 273 9.57 19.18 11.36
N ARG A 274 9.83 18.60 12.54
CA ARG A 274 9.75 17.15 12.79
C ARG A 274 8.62 16.76 13.76
N ALA A 275 7.93 17.75 14.31
CA ALA A 275 6.76 17.60 15.17
C ALA A 275 5.94 18.89 15.11
N VAL A 276 4.66 18.79 15.46
CA VAL A 276 3.78 19.95 15.59
C VAL A 276 4.02 20.61 16.96
N SER A 277 4.54 21.84 16.98
CA SER A 277 4.65 22.63 18.22
C SER A 277 3.29 23.19 18.67
N LEU A 278 3.22 23.82 19.85
CA LEU A 278 1.99 24.48 20.32
C LEU A 278 1.57 25.62 19.38
N ASP A 279 2.53 26.41 18.89
CA ASP A 279 2.28 27.51 17.95
C ASP A 279 1.81 26.97 16.58
N ASP A 280 2.40 25.86 16.12
CA ASP A 280 1.95 25.18 14.90
C ASP A 280 0.53 24.64 15.05
N ARG A 281 0.19 24.11 16.23
CA ARG A 281 -1.15 23.58 16.50
C ARG A 281 -2.21 24.67 16.39
N GLU A 282 -1.93 25.88 16.87
CA GLU A 282 -2.85 27.01 16.76
C GLU A 282 -3.10 27.42 15.29
N ILE A 283 -2.04 27.50 14.48
CA ILE A 283 -2.13 27.79 13.04
C ILE A 283 -2.90 26.69 12.30
N LEU A 284 -2.60 25.43 12.58
CA LEU A 284 -3.24 24.27 11.96
C LEU A 284 -4.70 24.12 12.38
N ASP A 285 -5.05 24.35 13.65
CA ASP A 285 -6.45 24.31 14.09
C ASP A 285 -7.28 25.46 13.49
N ALA A 286 -6.72 26.66 13.38
CA ALA A 286 -7.35 27.78 12.70
C ALA A 286 -7.56 27.49 11.21
N GLY A 287 -6.55 26.95 10.52
CA GLY A 287 -6.63 26.54 9.11
C GLY A 287 -7.63 25.42 8.88
N ARG A 288 -7.66 24.43 9.79
CA ARG A 288 -8.60 23.31 9.74
C ARG A 288 -10.04 23.81 9.81
N ILE A 289 -10.34 24.73 10.74
CA ILE A 289 -11.66 25.36 10.87
C ILE A 289 -11.98 26.20 9.64
N LYS A 290 -11.04 27.06 9.20
CA LYS A 290 -11.19 27.95 8.04
C LYS A 290 -11.52 27.19 6.75
N TYR A 291 -10.87 26.05 6.53
CA TYR A 291 -11.10 25.22 5.34
C TYR A 291 -12.13 24.11 5.57
N GLY A 292 -12.71 23.96 6.77
CA GLY A 292 -13.73 22.93 7.03
C GLY A 292 -13.20 21.49 6.98
N VAL A 293 -11.93 21.27 7.31
CA VAL A 293 -11.30 19.94 7.33
C VAL A 293 -11.67 19.20 8.62
N HIS A 294 -12.15 17.96 8.48
CA HIS A 294 -12.48 17.13 9.64
C HIS A 294 -11.22 16.75 10.42
N THR A 295 -11.27 16.76 11.76
CA THR A 295 -10.09 16.55 12.64
C THR A 295 -9.30 15.27 12.34
N ARG A 296 -9.98 14.17 11.98
CA ARG A 296 -9.29 12.93 11.60
C ARG A 296 -8.51 13.05 10.28
N VAL A 297 -9.06 13.78 9.31
CA VAL A 297 -8.42 14.00 8.00
C VAL A 297 -7.24 14.97 8.14
N ALA A 298 -7.42 16.03 8.93
CA ALA A 298 -6.35 16.96 9.26
C ALA A 298 -5.15 16.24 9.91
N LYS A 299 -5.41 15.41 10.93
CA LYS A 299 -4.38 14.57 11.55
C LYS A 299 -3.72 13.61 10.55
N ALA A 300 -4.46 13.04 9.60
CA ALA A 300 -3.86 12.17 8.58
C ALA A 300 -2.96 12.94 7.60
N ILE A 301 -3.33 14.15 7.19
CA ILE A 301 -2.51 15.03 6.34
C ILE A 301 -1.25 15.47 7.09
N GLU A 302 -1.40 15.93 8.35
CA GLU A 302 -0.29 16.32 9.22
C GLU A 302 0.66 15.14 9.48
N ASN A 303 0.11 13.97 9.84
CA ASN A 303 0.90 12.76 10.07
C ASN A 303 1.54 12.25 8.78
N GLY A 304 0.90 12.40 7.61
CA GLY A 304 1.48 12.06 6.31
C GLY A 304 2.67 12.96 5.96
N PHE A 305 2.55 14.26 6.21
CA PHE A 305 3.67 15.20 6.06
C PHE A 305 4.83 14.89 7.02
N LEU A 306 4.51 14.61 8.29
CA LEU A 306 5.50 14.23 9.30
C LEU A 306 6.06 12.82 9.12
N ALA A 307 5.32 11.92 8.45
CA ALA A 307 5.76 10.55 8.15
C ALA A 307 6.93 10.48 7.14
N GLY A 308 7.33 11.60 6.55
CA GLY A 308 8.63 11.74 5.87
C GLY A 308 9.85 11.56 6.78
N LEU A 309 9.70 11.65 8.12
CA LEU A 309 10.77 11.38 9.10
C LEU A 309 10.19 10.68 10.35
N ARG A 310 10.26 9.34 10.40
CA ARG A 310 9.54 8.51 11.38
C ARG A 310 10.39 8.01 12.56
N PHE A 311 11.71 7.95 12.46
CA PHE A 311 12.56 7.37 13.52
C PHE A 311 13.73 8.27 13.91
N ALA A 312 14.05 8.36 15.20
CA ALA A 312 15.27 9.02 15.67
C ALA A 312 16.51 8.19 15.30
N VAL A 313 16.42 6.87 15.48
CA VAL A 313 17.53 5.95 15.21
C VAL A 313 17.02 4.65 14.60
N THR A 314 17.64 4.21 13.50
CA THR A 314 17.52 2.85 12.95
C THR A 314 18.81 2.08 13.15
N LEU A 315 18.73 0.90 13.76
CA LEU A 315 19.86 -0.01 13.95
C LEU A 315 19.85 -1.11 12.89
N LEU A 316 20.90 -1.19 12.06
CA LEU A 316 21.06 -2.24 11.07
C LEU A 316 22.04 -3.29 11.57
N LEU A 317 21.57 -4.52 11.82
CA LEU A 317 22.41 -5.65 12.25
C LEU A 317 22.29 -6.80 11.25
N HIS A 318 23.43 -7.39 10.88
CA HIS A 318 23.43 -8.46 9.90
C HIS A 318 23.08 -9.85 10.46
N HIS A 319 23.64 -10.31 11.59
CA HIS A 319 23.15 -11.42 12.45
C HIS A 319 24.28 -11.84 13.43
N THR A 320 23.93 -12.60 14.48
CA THR A 320 24.77 -13.21 15.56
C THR A 320 24.99 -12.43 16.85
N GLN A 321 24.71 -11.12 16.91
CA GLN A 321 24.82 -10.33 18.16
C GLN A 321 23.53 -9.60 18.55
N HIS A 322 22.37 -10.22 18.29
CA HIS A 322 21.06 -9.65 18.56
C HIS A 322 20.89 -9.20 20.00
N ARG A 323 21.38 -9.96 20.98
CA ARG A 323 21.31 -9.57 22.39
C ARG A 323 22.08 -8.27 22.69
N PHE A 324 23.22 -8.06 22.02
CA PHE A 324 23.99 -6.84 22.19
C PHE A 324 23.27 -5.63 21.59
N VAL A 325 22.82 -5.73 20.35
CA VAL A 325 22.10 -4.64 19.66
C VAL A 325 20.75 -4.36 20.30
N HIS A 326 20.06 -5.38 20.80
CA HIS A 326 18.84 -5.23 21.58
C HIS A 326 19.08 -4.43 22.87
N ASN A 327 20.19 -4.68 23.57
CA ASN A 327 20.56 -3.88 24.75
C ASN A 327 20.90 -2.43 24.38
N VAL A 328 21.57 -2.20 23.25
CA VAL A 328 21.81 -0.84 22.72
C VAL A 328 20.46 -0.15 22.48
N ALA A 329 19.55 -0.83 21.79
CA ALA A 329 18.28 -0.27 21.38
C ALA A 329 17.32 0.02 22.53
N ASN A 330 17.24 -0.88 23.52
CA ASN A 330 16.43 -0.62 24.72
C ASN A 330 16.95 0.59 25.47
N ARG A 331 18.28 0.73 25.60
CA ARG A 331 18.87 1.91 26.22
C ARG A 331 18.60 3.18 25.42
N LEU A 332 18.70 3.13 24.09
CA LEU A 332 18.33 4.27 23.24
C LEU A 332 16.84 4.64 23.40
N ALA A 333 15.97 3.65 23.49
CA ALA A 333 14.53 3.82 23.65
C ALA A 333 14.14 4.46 24.99
N GLU A 334 14.93 4.26 26.05
CA GLU A 334 14.75 4.94 27.33
C GLU A 334 14.81 6.48 27.19
N ASP A 335 15.69 6.99 26.31
CA ASP A 335 15.89 8.45 26.14
C ASP A 335 15.16 9.02 24.93
N LEU A 336 15.02 8.25 23.84
CA LEU A 336 14.46 8.71 22.56
C LEU A 336 12.99 8.33 22.35
N GLY A 337 12.44 7.43 23.17
CA GLY A 337 11.13 6.81 22.96
C GLY A 337 11.21 5.53 22.14
N ARG A 338 10.46 4.49 22.54
CA ARG A 338 10.53 3.15 21.94
C ARG A 338 10.08 3.12 20.49
N GLU A 339 9.09 3.94 20.16
CA GLU A 339 8.50 4.14 18.84
C GLU A 339 9.43 4.88 17.87
N ARG A 340 10.43 5.59 18.39
CA ARG A 340 11.43 6.33 17.61
C ARG A 340 12.75 5.56 17.42
N VAL A 341 12.92 4.41 18.06
CA VAL A 341 14.10 3.55 17.91
C VAL A 341 13.69 2.26 17.22
N TRP A 342 14.03 2.16 15.93
CA TRP A 342 13.75 1.00 15.12
C TRP A 342 14.93 0.04 15.11
N PHE A 343 14.68 -1.21 15.50
CA PHE A 343 15.65 -2.30 15.40
C PHE A 343 14.92 -3.65 15.37
N TYR A 344 15.60 -4.67 14.85
CA TYR A 344 15.09 -6.02 14.76
C TYR A 344 15.04 -6.73 16.13
N ASN A 345 13.84 -7.13 16.60
CA ASN A 345 13.63 -7.82 17.88
C ASN A 345 13.32 -9.32 17.68
N MET A 346 14.17 -10.21 18.21
CA MET A 346 14.03 -11.67 18.10
C MET A 346 12.89 -12.27 18.96
N GLN A 347 12.26 -11.52 19.85
CA GLN A 347 11.14 -12.04 20.67
C GLN A 347 9.82 -12.21 19.88
N TYR A 348 9.80 -11.83 18.59
CA TYR A 348 8.65 -11.96 17.68
C TYR A 348 8.97 -12.90 16.51
N LEU A 349 9.66 -14.02 16.78
CA LEU A 349 10.13 -14.93 15.74
C LEU A 349 9.21 -16.14 15.57
N GLU A 350 8.37 -16.06 14.53
CA GLU A 350 8.38 -17.04 13.42
C GLU A 350 8.09 -16.36 12.04
N GLU A 351 7.66 -15.09 12.00
CA GLU A 351 7.26 -14.41 10.74
C GLU A 351 8.32 -13.51 10.07
N ILE A 352 9.49 -13.26 10.68
CA ILE A 352 10.32 -12.10 10.27
C ILE A 352 11.79 -12.48 10.03
N ALA A 353 12.04 -13.55 9.28
CA ALA A 353 13.35 -13.81 8.66
C ALA A 353 13.47 -13.17 7.26
N TYR A 354 12.36 -12.69 6.69
CA TYR A 354 12.21 -12.22 5.31
C TYR A 354 11.65 -10.80 5.22
N LEU A 355 12.18 -9.84 5.99
CA LEU A 355 11.98 -8.44 5.56
C LEU A 355 12.77 -8.25 4.26
N ASP A 356 12.06 -7.87 3.20
CA ASP A 356 12.64 -7.46 1.92
C ASP A 356 13.61 -6.28 2.15
N ASP A 357 14.60 -6.17 1.27
CA ASP A 357 15.61 -5.11 1.30
C ASP A 357 14.92 -3.75 1.36
N GLU A 358 13.84 -3.57 0.60
CA GLU A 358 13.05 -2.35 0.49
C GLU A 358 12.51 -1.83 1.83
N VAL A 359 12.04 -2.71 2.73
CA VAL A 359 11.56 -2.26 4.05
C VAL A 359 12.73 -1.73 4.88
N ARG A 360 13.91 -2.36 4.78
CA ARG A 360 15.11 -1.90 5.48
C ARG A 360 15.62 -0.59 4.88
N LEU A 361 15.56 -0.44 3.55
CA LEU A 361 15.93 0.79 2.83
C LEU A 361 14.98 1.95 3.18
N ALA A 362 13.66 1.70 3.20
CA ALA A 362 12.65 2.69 3.58
C ALA A 362 12.86 3.21 5.02
N ARG A 363 13.25 2.32 5.95
CA ARG A 363 13.57 2.73 7.33
C ARG A 363 14.84 3.57 7.40
N CYS A 364 15.82 3.34 6.55
CA CYS A 364 17.02 4.17 6.47
C CYS A 364 16.72 5.60 6.00
N HIS A 365 15.83 5.77 5.01
CA HIS A 365 15.36 7.09 4.57
C HIS A 365 14.50 7.79 5.62
N GLN A 366 13.71 7.04 6.39
CA GLN A 366 12.80 7.57 7.41
C GLN A 366 13.46 7.83 8.77
N SER A 367 14.78 7.64 8.92
CA SER A 367 15.48 7.75 10.22
C SER A 367 16.45 8.92 10.27
N GLU A 368 16.44 9.68 11.37
CA GLU A 368 17.37 10.81 11.57
C GLU A 368 18.84 10.36 11.63
N ILE A 369 19.10 9.18 12.22
CA ILE A 369 20.39 8.50 12.17
C ILE A 369 20.19 7.02 11.84
N VAL A 370 21.06 6.50 10.97
CA VAL A 370 21.20 5.09 10.66
C VAL A 370 22.50 4.57 11.30
N VAL A 371 22.40 3.48 12.04
CA VAL A 371 23.52 2.88 12.78
C VAL A 371 23.77 1.47 12.25
N PRO A 372 24.64 1.31 11.24
CA PRO A 372 25.04 0.00 10.78
C PRO A 372 26.06 -0.64 11.73
N PHE A 373 25.80 -1.90 12.11
CA PHE A 373 26.71 -2.72 12.89
C PHE A 373 27.54 -3.59 11.94
N PHE A 374 28.75 -3.13 11.61
CA PHE A 374 29.67 -3.84 10.72
C PHE A 374 30.41 -4.97 11.43
N SER A 375 30.54 -6.11 10.77
CA SER A 375 31.29 -7.26 11.25
C SER A 375 31.77 -8.14 10.09
N ARG A 376 32.72 -9.06 10.31
CA ARG A 376 33.15 -10.05 9.31
C ARG A 376 32.01 -10.89 8.72
N HIS A 377 30.87 -10.98 9.42
CA HIS A 377 29.70 -11.72 8.99
C HIS A 377 28.82 -10.94 8.01
N TYR A 378 29.17 -9.71 7.66
CA TYR A 378 28.48 -8.89 6.66
C TYR A 378 28.61 -9.44 5.21
N ARG A 379 29.54 -10.37 4.95
CA ARG A 379 29.85 -10.90 3.59
C ARG A 379 29.28 -12.29 3.24
N LYS A 380 28.16 -12.76 3.84
CA LYS A 380 27.61 -14.10 3.51
C LYS A 380 26.47 -14.07 2.47
N PRO A 381 26.40 -15.03 1.51
CA PRO A 381 25.50 -14.98 0.35
C PRO A 381 23.98 -15.07 0.63
N TRP A 382 23.57 -15.54 1.80
CA TRP A 382 22.17 -15.89 2.12
C TRP A 382 21.48 -14.89 3.05
N CYS A 383 21.98 -13.65 3.13
CA CYS A 383 21.49 -12.67 4.10
C CYS A 383 20.52 -11.62 3.54
N GLY A 384 19.93 -11.88 2.37
CA GLY A 384 18.84 -11.07 1.79
C GLY A 384 19.28 -9.73 1.22
N LEU A 385 20.04 -8.95 1.99
CA LEU A 385 20.54 -7.62 1.62
C LEU A 385 21.75 -7.69 0.70
N LYS A 386 21.57 -7.30 -0.57
CA LYS A 386 22.73 -7.02 -1.45
C LYS A 386 23.47 -5.78 -0.91
N TRP A 387 24.76 -5.92 -0.56
CA TRP A 387 25.62 -4.80 -0.15
C TRP A 387 25.56 -3.61 -1.12
N SER A 388 25.32 -3.87 -2.41
CA SER A 388 25.14 -2.82 -3.42
C SER A 388 23.98 -1.87 -3.08
N ALA A 389 22.84 -2.37 -2.61
CA ALA A 389 21.65 -1.55 -2.33
C ALA A 389 21.76 -0.75 -1.01
N ILE A 390 22.25 -1.38 0.06
CA ILE A 390 22.49 -0.67 1.33
C ILE A 390 23.68 0.29 1.20
N GLY A 391 24.75 -0.11 0.51
CA GLY A 391 25.98 0.65 0.41
C GLY A 391 25.73 2.04 -0.18
N GLU A 392 24.95 2.12 -1.25
CA GLU A 392 24.59 3.38 -1.90
C GLU A 392 23.81 4.32 -0.94
N ILE A 393 22.82 3.78 -0.22
CA ILE A 393 22.04 4.57 0.76
C ILE A 393 22.92 4.99 1.93
N LEU A 394 23.74 4.10 2.48
CA LEU A 394 24.64 4.47 3.58
C LEU A 394 25.63 5.54 3.13
N ASP A 395 26.11 5.51 1.88
CA ASP A 395 26.99 6.53 1.33
C ASP A 395 26.26 7.87 1.14
N GLU A 396 25.02 7.86 0.66
CA GLU A 396 24.17 9.06 0.55
C GLU A 396 23.89 9.66 1.93
N ARG A 397 23.34 8.88 2.85
CA ARG A 397 23.01 9.29 4.22
C ARG A 397 24.27 9.71 5.00
N ARG A 398 25.44 9.14 4.70
CA ARG A 398 26.73 9.55 5.30
C ARG A 398 27.15 10.94 4.84
N LYS A 399 26.94 11.32 3.57
CA LYS A 399 27.22 12.69 3.08
C LYS A 399 26.41 13.74 3.83
N GLU A 400 25.23 13.36 4.33
CA GLU A 400 24.36 14.18 5.17
C GLU A 400 24.75 14.19 6.67
N GLY A 401 25.70 13.37 7.11
CA GLY A 401 26.03 13.19 8.53
C GLY A 401 24.98 12.39 9.31
N ALA A 402 24.18 11.58 8.62
CA ALA A 402 23.09 10.77 9.17
C ALA A 402 23.46 9.29 9.38
N VAL A 403 24.74 8.91 9.24
CA VAL A 403 25.20 7.53 9.48
C VAL A 403 26.28 7.51 10.55
N ILE A 404 26.12 6.62 11.54
CA ILE A 404 27.13 6.37 12.58
C ILE A 404 27.42 4.86 12.59
N PRO A 405 28.48 4.39 11.92
CA PRO A 405 28.80 2.97 11.92
C PRO A 405 29.34 2.52 13.27
N VAL A 406 28.94 1.32 13.70
CA VAL A 406 29.50 0.62 14.85
C VAL A 406 30.25 -0.61 14.35
N TRP A 407 31.55 -0.62 14.57
CA TRP A 407 32.44 -1.70 14.17
C TRP A 407 32.51 -2.75 15.27
N MET A 408 31.98 -3.93 14.98
CA MET A 408 31.92 -5.05 15.92
C MET A 408 33.24 -5.81 15.99
N ASP A 409 34.01 -5.77 14.91
CA ASP A 409 35.36 -6.30 14.74
C ASP A 409 36.16 -5.37 13.79
N ASP A 410 37.44 -5.69 13.58
CA ASP A 410 38.35 -4.88 12.75
C ASP A 410 38.24 -5.21 11.24
N VAL A 411 37.10 -5.75 10.77
CA VAL A 411 36.93 -6.05 9.35
C VAL A 411 36.86 -4.76 8.52
N GLU A 412 37.44 -4.79 7.33
CA GLU A 412 37.23 -3.75 6.32
C GLU A 412 36.04 -4.08 5.42
N ILE A 413 35.15 -3.11 5.28
CA ILE A 413 33.99 -3.18 4.41
C ILE A 413 34.27 -2.29 3.18
N PRO A 414 33.97 -2.71 1.94
CA PRO A 414 34.30 -1.91 0.76
C PRO A 414 33.74 -0.48 0.85
N GLY A 415 34.60 0.55 0.83
CA GLY A 415 34.21 1.97 0.99
C GLY A 415 34.13 2.47 2.45
N TRP A 416 34.33 1.59 3.43
CA TRP A 416 34.19 1.86 4.86
C TRP A 416 35.35 1.22 5.64
N SER A 417 36.17 2.03 6.32
CA SER A 417 37.26 1.54 7.18
C SER A 417 37.07 1.96 8.63
N PRO A 418 37.32 1.08 9.61
CA PRO A 418 37.29 1.42 11.04
C PRO A 418 38.25 2.55 11.42
N ALA A 419 39.31 2.78 10.64
CA ALA A 419 40.28 3.84 10.86
C ALA A 419 39.79 5.24 10.41
N GLN A 420 38.65 5.31 9.70
CA GLN A 420 38.18 6.52 9.04
C GLN A 420 36.94 7.14 9.69
N VAL A 421 35.97 6.35 10.17
CA VAL A 421 34.67 6.85 10.69
C VAL A 421 34.04 5.83 11.67
N GLY A 422 33.51 6.30 12.81
CA GLY A 422 32.55 5.56 13.65
C GLY A 422 33.09 4.93 14.95
N ILE A 423 32.23 4.13 15.59
CA ILE A 423 32.48 3.62 16.95
C ILE A 423 33.03 2.19 16.90
N LEU A 424 34.22 1.97 17.45
CA LEU A 424 34.75 0.63 17.69
C LEU A 424 34.09 0.01 18.93
N LYS A 425 33.47 -1.18 18.81
CA LYS A 425 32.87 -1.88 19.94
C LYS A 425 33.91 -2.23 21.01
N LYS A 426 35.03 -2.88 20.65
CA LYS A 426 36.05 -3.40 21.59
C LYS A 426 35.39 -4.13 22.79
N ARG A 427 35.76 -3.75 24.02
CA ARG A 427 35.20 -4.28 25.28
C ARG A 427 33.97 -3.51 25.79
N ARG A 428 33.41 -2.57 25.01
CA ARG A 428 32.27 -1.74 25.44
C ARG A 428 30.98 -2.57 25.52
N SER A 429 30.17 -2.29 26.53
CA SER A 429 28.83 -2.85 26.70
C SER A 429 27.83 -2.19 25.75
N GLY A 430 26.65 -2.79 25.57
CA GLY A 430 25.59 -2.20 24.75
C GLY A 430 25.13 -0.83 25.28
N ARG A 431 25.12 -0.66 26.60
CA ARG A 431 24.81 0.62 27.25
C ARG A 431 25.85 1.69 26.92
N GLN A 432 27.14 1.37 26.99
CA GLN A 432 28.22 2.29 26.65
C GLN A 432 28.21 2.69 25.17
N ILE A 433 27.83 1.78 24.27
CA ILE A 433 27.63 2.12 22.86
C ILE A 433 26.40 3.03 22.68
N ALA A 434 25.29 2.75 23.34
CA ALA A 434 24.11 3.61 23.30
C ALA A 434 24.39 5.04 23.80
N GLU A 435 25.16 5.19 24.89
CA GLU A 435 25.56 6.50 25.43
C GLU A 435 26.42 7.32 24.45
N LEU A 436 27.32 6.66 23.72
CA LEU A 436 28.08 7.29 22.64
C LEU A 436 27.18 7.68 21.46
N LEU A 437 26.24 6.81 21.08
CA LEU A 437 25.27 7.11 20.03
C LEU A 437 24.36 8.29 20.39
N LEU A 438 23.90 8.40 21.64
CA LEU A 438 23.11 9.53 22.12
C LEU A 438 23.91 10.83 22.11
N SER A 439 25.17 10.77 22.55
CA SER A 439 26.09 11.92 22.51
C SER A 439 26.29 12.42 21.08
N LEU A 440 26.49 11.52 20.11
CA LEU A 440 26.64 11.86 18.70
C LEU A 440 25.32 12.31 18.06
N TYR A 441 24.18 11.73 18.47
CA TYR A 441 22.85 12.12 18.02
C TYR A 441 22.53 13.58 18.37
N ALA A 442 22.97 14.03 19.55
CA ALA A 442 22.83 15.42 20.00
C ALA A 442 23.71 16.41 19.22
N MET A 443 24.71 15.95 18.46
CA MET A 443 25.59 16.83 17.68
C MET A 443 24.97 17.25 16.34
N PRO A 444 25.29 18.45 15.82
CA PRO A 444 24.88 18.87 14.48
C PRO A 444 25.42 17.91 13.39
N PRO A 445 24.66 17.66 12.31
CA PRO A 445 25.07 16.70 11.26
C PRO A 445 26.44 16.99 10.64
N ALA A 446 26.81 18.27 10.52
CA ALA A 446 28.10 18.70 9.98
C ALA A 446 29.31 18.17 10.78
N TRP A 447 29.14 17.94 12.09
CA TRP A 447 30.19 17.48 13.00
C TRP A 447 30.29 15.94 13.04
N ARG A 448 29.19 15.24 12.73
CA ARG A 448 29.15 13.77 12.66
C ARG A 448 29.89 13.19 11.46
N ARG A 449 30.09 13.98 10.40
CA ARG A 449 30.80 13.54 9.17
C ARG A 449 32.27 13.18 9.41
N ASN A 450 32.86 13.66 10.51
CA ASN A 450 34.27 13.52 10.84
C ASN A 450 34.52 12.79 12.18
N ALA A 451 33.46 12.22 12.79
CA ALA A 451 33.49 11.49 14.05
C ALA A 451 33.48 9.97 13.80
#